data_AF-A0A1I3Y0U7-F1
#
_entry.id   AF-A0A1I3Y0U7-F1
#
_cell.length_a   1.000
_cell.length_b   1.000
_cell.length_c   1.000
_cell.angle_alpha   90.00
_cell.angle_beta   90.00
_cell.angle_gamma   90.00
#
_symmetry.space_group_name_H-M   'P 1'
#
loop_
_entity.id
_entity.type
_entity.pdbx_description
1 polymer ?
#
loop_
_entity_poly.entity_id
_entity_poly.type
_entity_poly.pdbx_seq_one_letter_code
_entity_poly.pdbx_strand_id
1 'polypeptide(L)'
;MKTEGLRERKKRAMRRQLSDTATRLFLERGFDSVRVADVAEACGVSEKTVFNYFPTKEALVLDRLEATADALRTHLADPALPPVEAMLRVLAEELRELTTSLAADERALAGYRRFGDLLRETPSLRAYQNDAADRFADVAAEVLAARAGLRAEDPEPQVAAAALLGLWRVQFRALRTHVRPGRPVEDAVAEVTGEVRRAAALLEGGLAGFPAVS
;
A
#
# COMPACT_ATOMS: atom_id res chain seq x y z
N MET A 1 -4.75 -16.54 17.97
CA MET A 1 -4.34 -15.11 18.06
C MET A 1 -3.33 -14.94 19.18
N LYS A 2 -2.13 -14.40 18.91
CA LYS A 2 -1.26 -13.88 19.99
C LYS A 2 -1.82 -12.51 20.40
N THR A 3 -2.28 -12.37 21.63
CA THR A 3 -2.71 -11.07 22.18
C THR A 3 -1.53 -10.10 22.18
N GLU A 4 -1.71 -8.94 21.56
CA GLU A 4 -0.62 -8.00 21.35
C GLU A 4 -0.12 -7.40 22.67
N GLY A 5 1.19 -7.51 22.93
CA GLY A 5 1.82 -6.93 24.11
C GLY A 5 1.73 -5.40 24.13
N LEU A 6 1.64 -4.83 25.33
CA LEU A 6 1.53 -3.38 25.56
C LEU A 6 2.66 -2.56 24.88
N ARG A 7 3.85 -3.17 24.71
CA ARG A 7 5.00 -2.57 24.01
C ARG A 7 4.73 -2.35 22.52
N GLU A 8 4.24 -3.36 21.82
CA GLU A 8 3.96 -3.26 20.38
C GLU A 8 2.78 -2.32 20.10
N ARG A 9 1.76 -2.32 20.99
CA ARG A 9 0.66 -1.35 20.92
C ARG A 9 1.15 0.08 21.00
N LYS A 10 2.06 0.37 21.94
CA LYS A 10 2.71 1.69 22.07
C LYS A 10 3.59 2.01 20.86
N LYS A 11 4.33 1.03 20.33
CA LYS A 11 5.17 1.18 19.12
C LYS A 11 4.34 1.58 17.90
N ARG A 12 3.26 0.87 17.56
CA ARG A 12 2.41 1.25 16.41
C ARG A 12 1.59 2.52 16.65
N ALA A 13 1.16 2.82 17.88
CA ALA A 13 0.52 4.10 18.19
C ALA A 13 1.47 5.30 17.93
N MET A 14 2.72 5.22 18.40
CA MET A 14 3.74 6.25 18.13
C MET A 14 4.08 6.34 16.64
N ARG A 15 4.23 5.20 15.95
CA ARG A 15 4.48 5.16 14.50
C ARG A 15 3.37 5.88 13.72
N ARG A 16 2.10 5.62 14.06
CA ARG A 16 0.95 6.28 13.44
C ARG A 16 0.93 7.78 13.74
N GLN A 17 1.09 8.19 15.01
CA GLN A 17 1.11 9.60 15.40
C GLN A 17 2.15 10.42 14.61
N LEU A 18 3.35 9.87 14.43
CA LEU A 18 4.41 10.48 13.63
C LEU A 18 4.02 10.60 12.14
N SER A 19 3.45 9.54 11.56
CA SER A 19 2.97 9.49 10.16
C SER A 19 1.85 10.49 9.89
N ASP A 20 0.83 10.50 10.74
CA ASP A 20 -0.34 11.40 10.63
C ASP A 20 0.12 12.87 10.74
N THR A 21 1.03 13.16 11.67
CA THR A 21 1.59 14.50 11.87
C THR A 21 2.46 14.94 10.70
N ALA A 22 3.33 14.07 10.20
CA ALA A 22 4.16 14.34 9.03
C ALA A 22 3.30 14.58 7.78
N THR A 23 2.34 13.69 7.52
CA THR A 23 1.39 13.80 6.40
C THR A 23 0.64 15.13 6.45
N ARG A 24 0.11 15.53 7.62
CA ARG A 24 -0.54 16.82 7.80
C ARG A 24 0.41 17.99 7.47
N LEU A 25 1.63 17.99 8.01
CA LEU A 25 2.62 19.05 7.74
C LEU A 25 3.04 19.11 6.27
N PHE A 26 3.25 17.98 5.61
CA PHE A 26 3.57 17.93 4.18
C PHE A 26 2.42 18.46 3.31
N LEU A 27 1.16 18.19 3.69
CA LEU A 27 -0.02 18.73 3.01
C LEU A 27 -0.24 20.24 3.29
N GLU A 28 0.19 20.75 4.44
CA GLU A 28 0.09 22.18 4.77
C GLU A 28 1.20 23.02 4.13
N ARG A 29 2.44 22.52 4.10
CA ARG A 29 3.65 23.32 3.81
C ARG A 29 4.44 22.84 2.58
N GLY A 30 4.02 21.74 1.97
CA GLY A 30 4.78 21.02 0.94
C GLY A 30 5.79 20.05 1.55
N PHE A 31 6.14 18.97 0.83
CA PHE A 31 7.10 17.98 1.33
C PHE A 31 8.46 18.62 1.61
N ASP A 32 9.06 19.30 0.64
CA ASP A 32 10.44 19.81 0.72
C ASP A 32 10.67 20.81 1.87
N SER A 33 9.68 21.67 2.13
CA SER A 33 9.72 22.70 3.18
C SER A 33 9.78 22.15 4.61
N VAL A 34 9.30 20.92 4.84
CA VAL A 34 9.17 20.32 6.19
C VAL A 34 10.41 19.51 6.54
N ARG A 35 10.96 19.72 7.73
CA ARG A 35 12.08 18.95 8.29
C ARG A 35 11.58 17.85 9.22
N VAL A 36 12.42 16.83 9.45
CA VAL A 36 12.15 15.80 10.45
C VAL A 36 12.07 16.41 11.87
N ALA A 37 12.88 17.45 12.13
CA ALA A 37 12.77 18.31 13.31
C ALA A 37 11.36 18.86 13.55
N ASP A 38 10.70 19.42 12.52
CA ASP A 38 9.36 20.01 12.65
C ASP A 38 8.31 18.95 13.03
N VAL A 39 8.44 17.72 12.51
CA VAL A 39 7.59 16.57 12.84
C VAL A 39 7.85 16.11 14.28
N ALA A 40 9.12 16.07 14.69
CA ALA A 40 9.54 15.69 16.03
C ALA A 40 9.01 16.67 17.09
N GLU A 41 9.18 17.98 16.85
CA GLU A 41 8.64 19.07 17.67
C GLU A 41 7.12 18.98 17.79
N ALA A 42 6.41 18.86 16.65
CA ALA A 42 4.94 18.74 16.63
C ALA A 42 4.42 17.47 17.34
N CYS A 43 5.26 16.44 17.51
CA CYS A 43 4.94 15.22 18.26
C CYS A 43 5.44 15.22 19.71
N GLY A 44 6.19 16.24 20.14
CA GLY A 44 6.81 16.28 21.48
C GLY A 44 7.90 15.22 21.69
N VAL A 45 8.65 14.85 20.63
CA VAL A 45 9.72 13.83 20.68
C VAL A 45 11.03 14.37 20.08
N SER A 46 12.13 13.65 20.29
CA SER A 46 13.41 13.99 19.66
C SER A 46 13.46 13.52 18.20
N GLU A 47 14.26 14.17 17.34
CA GLU A 47 14.54 13.68 15.98
C GLU A 47 15.07 12.24 15.97
N LYS A 48 15.93 11.89 16.93
CA LYS A 48 16.41 10.52 17.12
C LYS A 48 15.25 9.54 17.37
N THR A 49 14.21 9.97 18.09
CA THR A 49 12.99 9.17 18.26
C THR A 49 12.33 8.94 16.91
N VAL A 50 12.17 9.97 16.07
CA VAL A 50 11.57 9.82 14.74
C VAL A 50 12.40 8.86 13.88
N PHE A 51 13.72 9.04 13.81
CA PHE A 51 14.61 8.18 13.03
C PHE A 51 14.64 6.71 13.49
N ASN A 52 14.37 6.43 14.77
CA ASN A 52 14.20 5.06 15.27
C ASN A 52 12.96 4.34 14.71
N TYR A 53 11.94 5.08 14.25
CA TYR A 53 10.76 4.53 13.58
C TYR A 53 10.85 4.64 12.06
N PHE A 54 11.45 5.72 11.55
CA PHE A 54 11.44 6.10 10.14
C PHE A 54 12.86 6.50 9.71
N PRO A 55 13.61 5.61 9.03
CA PRO A 55 15.03 5.85 8.74
C PRO A 55 15.26 7.02 7.76
N THR A 56 14.23 7.41 7.00
CA THR A 56 14.25 8.54 6.07
C THR A 56 12.99 9.40 6.26
N LYS A 57 13.02 10.62 5.73
CA LYS A 57 11.86 11.51 5.70
C LYS A 57 10.73 10.94 4.84
N GLU A 58 11.09 10.30 3.72
CA GLU A 58 10.19 9.57 2.83
C GLU A 58 9.45 8.43 3.55
N ALA A 59 10.09 7.76 4.51
CA ALA A 59 9.44 6.69 5.27
C ALA A 59 8.22 7.17 6.08
N LEU A 60 8.15 8.46 6.43
CA LEU A 60 7.03 9.04 7.19
C LEU A 60 5.69 9.04 6.44
N VAL A 61 5.66 8.83 5.12
CA VAL A 61 4.38 8.72 4.37
C VAL A 61 3.88 7.29 4.18
N LEU A 62 4.65 6.26 4.55
CA LEU A 62 4.25 4.84 4.46
C LEU A 62 4.43 4.14 5.83
N ASP A 63 3.57 4.44 6.79
CA ASP A 63 3.60 3.78 8.10
C ASP A 63 3.17 2.30 8.05
N ARG A 64 2.37 1.92 7.05
CA ARG A 64 1.77 0.58 6.92
C ARG A 64 2.65 -0.52 6.31
N LEU A 65 3.88 -0.23 5.86
CA LEU A 65 4.71 -1.20 5.11
C LEU A 65 4.82 -2.59 5.79
N GLU A 66 5.05 -2.62 7.10
CA GLU A 66 5.15 -3.87 7.89
C GLU A 66 3.83 -4.67 7.85
N ALA A 67 2.68 -3.99 8.01
CA ALA A 67 1.36 -4.63 7.97
C ALA A 67 0.97 -5.13 6.58
N THR A 68 1.33 -4.39 5.52
CA THR A 68 1.12 -4.81 4.13
C THR A 68 2.00 -6.02 3.78
N ALA A 69 3.26 -6.06 4.22
CA ALA A 69 4.12 -7.23 4.06
C ALA A 69 3.58 -8.46 4.82
N ASP A 70 3.05 -8.28 6.03
CA ASP A 70 2.44 -9.36 6.80
C ASP A 70 1.12 -9.87 6.19
N ALA A 71 0.32 -8.99 5.55
CA ALA A 71 -0.85 -9.39 4.78
C ALA A 71 -0.46 -10.25 3.56
N LEU A 72 0.57 -9.85 2.80
CA LEU A 72 1.11 -10.65 1.69
C LEU A 72 1.57 -12.03 2.19
N ARG A 73 2.38 -12.08 3.25
CA ARG A 73 2.84 -13.34 3.86
C ARG A 73 1.68 -14.23 4.31
N THR A 74 0.64 -13.64 4.91
CA THR A 74 -0.48 -14.41 5.44
C THR A 74 -1.34 -15.00 4.33
N HIS A 75 -1.75 -14.19 3.36
CA HIS A 75 -2.68 -14.62 2.30
C HIS A 75 -2.00 -15.47 1.22
N LEU A 76 -0.79 -15.13 0.76
CA LEU A 76 -0.11 -15.88 -0.30
C LEU A 76 0.38 -17.27 0.16
N ALA A 77 0.68 -17.42 1.46
CA ALA A 77 1.09 -18.68 2.05
C ALA A 77 -0.07 -19.69 2.23
N ASP A 78 -1.34 -19.25 2.15
CA ASP A 78 -2.49 -20.14 2.32
C ASP A 78 -2.57 -21.12 1.13
N PRO A 79 -2.33 -22.43 1.34
CA PRO A 79 -2.36 -23.41 0.26
C PRO A 79 -3.77 -23.62 -0.32
N ALA A 80 -4.83 -23.26 0.41
CA ALA A 80 -6.21 -23.40 -0.03
C ALA A 80 -6.64 -22.32 -1.04
N LEU A 81 -5.89 -21.23 -1.15
CA LEU A 81 -6.20 -20.10 -2.05
C LEU A 81 -5.28 -20.09 -3.27
N PRO A 82 -5.78 -19.99 -4.52
CA PRO A 82 -4.95 -19.64 -5.67
C PRO A 82 -4.21 -18.31 -5.42
N PRO A 83 -2.96 -18.12 -5.87
CA PRO A 83 -2.20 -16.89 -5.63
C PRO A 83 -2.90 -15.59 -6.07
N VAL A 84 -3.68 -15.66 -7.16
CA VAL A 84 -4.50 -14.54 -7.65
C VAL A 84 -5.62 -14.21 -6.66
N GLU A 85 -6.34 -15.21 -6.13
CA GLU A 85 -7.39 -14.99 -5.13
C GLU A 85 -6.82 -14.46 -3.81
N ALA A 86 -5.68 -14.97 -3.38
CA ALA A 86 -4.95 -14.48 -2.21
C ALA A 86 -4.59 -12.98 -2.36
N MET A 87 -4.07 -12.57 -3.53
CA MET A 87 -3.80 -11.15 -3.79
C MET A 87 -5.08 -10.30 -3.86
N LEU A 88 -6.17 -10.83 -4.44
CA LEU A 88 -7.47 -10.15 -4.44
C LEU A 88 -8.02 -9.93 -3.02
N ARG A 89 -7.74 -10.83 -2.07
CA ARG A 89 -8.11 -10.66 -0.65
C ARG A 89 -7.31 -9.54 0.02
N VAL A 90 -5.99 -9.46 -0.21
CA VAL A 90 -5.14 -8.34 0.25
C VAL A 90 -5.70 -7.00 -0.25
N LEU A 91 -5.96 -6.88 -1.56
CA LEU A 91 -6.47 -5.64 -2.16
C LEU A 91 -7.88 -5.29 -1.68
N ALA A 92 -8.76 -6.27 -1.49
CA ALA A 92 -10.11 -6.06 -0.95
C ALA A 92 -10.08 -5.64 0.52
N GLU A 93 -9.10 -6.09 1.30
CA GLU A 93 -8.91 -5.66 2.69
C GLU A 93 -8.47 -4.20 2.77
N GLU A 94 -7.44 -3.81 2.02
CA GLU A 94 -7.00 -2.42 1.96
C GLU A 94 -8.09 -1.48 1.41
N LEU A 95 -8.81 -1.89 0.36
CA LEU A 95 -9.91 -1.10 -0.22
C LEU A 95 -11.04 -0.89 0.78
N ARG A 96 -11.40 -1.90 1.59
CA ARG A 96 -12.44 -1.79 2.62
C ARG A 96 -12.07 -0.79 3.70
N GLU A 97 -10.83 -0.86 4.21
CA GLU A 97 -10.34 0.08 5.21
C GLU A 97 -10.29 1.52 4.68
N LEU A 98 -9.86 1.70 3.43
CA LEU A 98 -9.91 2.99 2.74
C LEU A 98 -11.36 3.48 2.60
N THR A 99 -12.29 2.60 2.23
CA THR A 99 -13.73 2.93 2.09
C THR A 99 -14.28 3.48 3.41
N THR A 100 -14.03 2.79 4.53
CA THR A 100 -14.44 3.25 5.87
C THR A 100 -13.82 4.60 6.23
N SER A 101 -12.57 4.87 5.82
CA SER A 101 -11.93 6.17 6.06
C SER A 101 -12.47 7.29 5.16
N LEU A 102 -12.85 7.00 3.92
CA LEU A 102 -13.34 7.99 2.95
C LEU A 102 -14.82 8.34 3.16
N ALA A 103 -15.63 7.39 3.64
CA ALA A 103 -17.04 7.60 3.95
C ALA A 103 -17.28 8.45 5.22
N ALA A 104 -16.22 8.87 5.93
CA ALA A 104 -16.32 9.65 7.16
C ALA A 104 -16.83 11.08 6.91
N ASP A 105 -16.21 11.83 5.99
CA ASP A 105 -16.67 13.14 5.50
C ASP A 105 -15.96 13.56 4.18
N GLU A 106 -16.39 14.68 3.60
CA GLU A 106 -15.75 15.26 2.39
C GLU A 106 -14.29 15.70 2.63
N ARG A 107 -13.88 15.97 3.87
CA ARG A 107 -12.52 16.41 4.21
C ARG A 107 -11.55 15.24 4.14
N ALA A 108 -11.96 14.04 4.56
CA ALA A 108 -11.21 12.80 4.38
C ALA A 108 -10.97 12.51 2.90
N LEU A 109 -12.01 12.65 2.07
CA LEU A 109 -11.90 12.54 0.61
C LEU A 109 -10.91 13.57 0.01
N ALA A 110 -11.02 14.84 0.41
CA ALA A 110 -10.11 15.89 -0.04
C ALA A 110 -8.66 15.63 0.41
N GLY A 111 -8.46 15.19 1.66
CA GLY A 111 -7.16 14.84 2.22
C GLY A 111 -6.50 13.69 1.47
N TYR A 112 -7.23 12.59 1.23
CA TYR A 112 -6.75 11.44 0.46
C TYR A 112 -6.29 11.84 -0.96
N ARG A 113 -7.08 12.67 -1.65
CA ARG A 113 -6.71 13.15 -2.99
C ARG A 113 -5.45 14.00 -2.97
N ARG A 114 -5.36 14.98 -2.07
CA ARG A 114 -4.16 15.83 -1.91
C ARG A 114 -2.92 15.01 -1.53
N PHE A 115 -3.07 13.94 -0.75
CA PHE A 115 -1.99 13.02 -0.41
C PHE A 115 -1.52 12.19 -1.62
N GLY A 116 -2.45 11.67 -2.43
CA GLY A 116 -2.13 11.02 -3.70
C GLY A 116 -1.42 11.94 -4.69
N ASP A 117 -1.79 13.22 -4.72
CA ASP A 117 -1.13 14.25 -5.54
C ASP A 117 0.29 14.57 -5.02
N LEU A 118 0.47 14.77 -3.71
CA LEU A 118 1.77 14.96 -3.06
C LEU A 118 2.77 13.84 -3.39
N LEU A 119 2.34 12.58 -3.25
CA LEU A 119 3.13 11.39 -3.57
C LEU A 119 3.55 11.36 -5.04
N ARG A 120 2.64 11.74 -5.96
CA ARG A 120 2.86 11.74 -7.41
C ARG A 120 3.78 12.88 -7.87
N GLU A 121 3.68 14.04 -7.23
CA GLU A 121 4.39 15.27 -7.65
C GLU A 121 5.79 15.36 -7.05
N THR A 122 6.05 14.68 -5.92
CA THR A 122 7.35 14.66 -5.26
C THR A 122 8.21 13.50 -5.79
N PRO A 123 9.37 13.74 -6.46
CA PRO A 123 10.18 12.67 -7.04
C PRO A 123 10.73 11.64 -6.04
N SER A 124 11.18 12.07 -4.85
CA SER A 124 11.71 11.14 -3.84
C SER A 124 10.64 10.23 -3.25
N LEU A 125 9.41 10.72 -3.07
CA LEU A 125 8.28 9.90 -2.63
C LEU A 125 7.90 8.83 -3.66
N ARG A 126 7.90 9.15 -4.96
CA ARG A 126 7.72 8.15 -6.02
C ARG A 126 8.84 7.10 -6.03
N ALA A 127 10.09 7.52 -5.87
CA ALA A 127 11.22 6.60 -5.79
C ALA A 127 11.08 5.65 -4.58
N TYR A 128 10.71 6.18 -3.42
CA TYR A 128 10.48 5.40 -2.20
C TYR A 128 9.27 4.45 -2.31
N GLN A 129 8.22 4.84 -3.04
CA GLN A 129 7.09 3.95 -3.34
C GLN A 129 7.48 2.79 -4.27
N ASN A 130 8.35 3.03 -5.26
CA ASN A 130 8.86 1.95 -6.12
C ASN A 130 9.74 0.97 -5.32
N ASP A 131 10.69 1.48 -4.52
CA ASP A 131 11.51 0.67 -3.61
C ASP A 131 10.66 -0.15 -2.63
N ALA A 132 9.58 0.43 -2.10
CA ALA A 132 8.63 -0.31 -1.26
C ALA A 132 7.87 -1.40 -2.03
N ALA A 133 7.50 -1.16 -3.30
CA ALA A 133 6.85 -2.15 -4.14
C ALA A 133 7.79 -3.30 -4.53
N ASP A 134 9.07 -3.01 -4.81
CA ASP A 134 10.08 -4.01 -5.10
C ASP A 134 10.32 -4.91 -3.87
N ARG A 135 10.45 -4.31 -2.67
CA ARG A 135 10.52 -5.05 -1.39
C ARG A 135 9.27 -5.90 -1.11
N PHE A 136 8.09 -5.50 -1.58
CA PHE A 136 6.90 -6.35 -1.50
C PHE A 136 6.93 -7.50 -2.52
N ALA A 137 7.54 -7.30 -3.69
CA ALA A 137 7.70 -8.36 -4.68
C ALA A 137 8.66 -9.44 -4.16
N ASP A 138 9.76 -9.06 -3.49
CA ASP A 138 10.65 -9.99 -2.79
C ASP A 138 9.88 -10.84 -1.76
N VAL A 139 9.10 -10.21 -0.88
CA VAL A 139 8.28 -10.91 0.13
C VAL A 139 7.26 -11.85 -0.50
N ALA A 140 6.63 -11.46 -1.61
CA ALA A 140 5.70 -12.32 -2.34
C ALA A 140 6.43 -13.49 -3.01
N ALA A 141 7.61 -13.27 -3.60
CA ALA A 141 8.41 -14.30 -4.25
C ALA A 141 8.94 -15.33 -3.24
N GLU A 142 9.45 -14.90 -2.07
CA GLU A 142 9.84 -15.78 -0.96
C GLU A 142 8.71 -16.74 -0.55
N VAL A 143 7.50 -16.20 -0.38
CA VAL A 143 6.32 -16.95 0.07
C VAL A 143 5.83 -17.94 -1.00
N LEU A 144 5.80 -17.51 -2.27
CA LEU A 144 5.41 -18.36 -3.39
C LEU A 144 6.43 -19.46 -3.65
N ALA A 145 7.73 -19.17 -3.53
CA ALA A 145 8.81 -20.15 -3.65
C ALA A 145 8.70 -21.22 -2.57
N ALA A 146 8.55 -20.81 -1.31
CA ALA A 146 8.35 -21.73 -0.18
C ALA A 146 7.12 -22.63 -0.36
N ARG A 147 6.02 -22.08 -0.91
CA ARG A 147 4.79 -22.83 -1.23
C ARG A 147 4.98 -23.83 -2.37
N ALA A 148 5.81 -23.51 -3.36
CA ALA A 148 6.05 -24.35 -4.54
C ALA A 148 7.22 -25.35 -4.39
N GLY A 149 8.03 -25.23 -3.33
CA GLY A 149 9.27 -25.99 -3.19
C GLY A 149 10.42 -25.50 -4.09
N LEU A 150 10.37 -24.24 -4.50
CA LEU A 150 11.34 -23.56 -5.36
C LEU A 150 12.27 -22.65 -4.54
N ARG A 151 13.28 -22.07 -5.18
CA ARG A 151 14.09 -20.99 -4.61
C ARG A 151 13.42 -19.64 -4.86
N ALA A 152 13.65 -18.67 -3.97
CA ALA A 152 13.12 -17.32 -4.15
C ALA A 152 13.69 -16.60 -5.37
N GLU A 153 14.89 -16.98 -5.83
CA GLU A 153 15.55 -16.38 -7.01
C GLU A 153 15.20 -17.07 -8.33
N ASP A 154 14.40 -18.14 -8.30
CA ASP A 154 13.93 -18.82 -9.52
C ASP A 154 12.95 -17.90 -10.28
N PRO A 155 12.90 -17.96 -11.63
CA PRO A 155 12.11 -17.01 -12.42
C PRO A 155 10.60 -17.13 -12.18
N GLU A 156 10.09 -18.31 -11.83
CA GLU A 156 8.66 -18.57 -11.60
C GLU A 156 8.07 -17.75 -10.43
N PRO A 157 8.58 -17.82 -9.18
CA PRO A 157 8.09 -17.00 -8.08
C PRO A 157 8.33 -15.50 -8.31
N GLN A 158 9.44 -15.12 -8.94
CA GLN A 158 9.77 -13.72 -9.27
C GLN A 158 8.75 -13.10 -10.24
N VAL A 159 8.46 -13.79 -11.36
CA VAL A 159 7.47 -13.33 -12.36
C VAL A 159 6.06 -13.36 -11.77
N ALA A 160 5.71 -14.39 -10.98
CA ALA A 160 4.40 -14.48 -10.32
C ALA A 160 4.20 -13.33 -9.32
N ALA A 161 5.18 -13.04 -8.47
CA ALA A 161 5.14 -11.92 -7.53
C ALA A 161 4.98 -10.57 -8.24
N ALA A 162 5.80 -10.30 -9.26
CA ALA A 162 5.72 -9.08 -10.05
C ALA A 162 4.37 -8.90 -10.75
N ALA A 163 3.80 -9.99 -11.28
CA ALA A 163 2.48 -10.00 -11.92
C ALA A 163 1.34 -9.70 -10.91
N LEU A 164 1.35 -10.34 -9.74
CA LEU A 164 0.37 -10.12 -8.68
C LEU A 164 0.45 -8.68 -8.13
N LEU A 165 1.65 -8.15 -7.91
CA LEU A 165 1.81 -6.76 -7.46
C LEU A 165 1.48 -5.73 -8.55
N GLY A 166 1.45 -6.15 -9.82
CA GLY A 166 0.84 -5.37 -10.91
C GLY A 166 -0.61 -4.96 -10.62
N LEU A 167 -1.37 -5.79 -9.90
CA LEU A 167 -2.76 -5.48 -9.50
C LEU A 167 -2.86 -4.29 -8.55
N TRP A 168 -1.85 -4.02 -7.70
CA TRP A 168 -1.80 -2.79 -6.88
C TRP A 168 -1.73 -1.54 -7.75
N ARG A 169 -0.96 -1.58 -8.84
CA ARG A 169 -0.84 -0.44 -9.77
C ARG A 169 -2.18 -0.17 -10.46
N VAL A 170 -2.96 -1.21 -10.76
CA VAL A 170 -4.34 -1.10 -11.25
C VAL A 170 -5.25 -0.50 -10.17
N GLN A 171 -5.24 -1.04 -8.95
CA GLN A 171 -5.99 -0.56 -7.78
C GLN A 171 -5.77 0.96 -7.55
N PHE A 172 -4.51 1.41 -7.47
CA PHE A 172 -4.19 2.84 -7.25
C PHE A 172 -4.58 3.73 -8.44
N ARG A 173 -4.41 3.26 -9.69
CA ARG A 173 -4.87 3.97 -10.88
C ARG A 173 -6.38 4.14 -10.90
N ALA A 174 -7.12 3.07 -10.60
CA ALA A 174 -8.57 3.05 -10.57
C ALA A 174 -9.09 3.95 -9.43
N LEU A 175 -8.51 3.87 -8.22
CA LEU A 175 -8.87 4.74 -7.10
C LEU A 175 -8.75 6.22 -7.48
N ARG A 176 -7.59 6.64 -8.01
CA ARG A 176 -7.40 8.01 -8.53
C ARG A 176 -8.41 8.40 -9.61
N THR A 177 -8.86 7.44 -10.42
CA THR A 177 -9.79 7.67 -11.53
C THR A 177 -11.23 7.81 -11.04
N HIS A 178 -11.67 7.03 -10.05
CA HIS A 178 -13.06 6.92 -9.65
C HIS A 178 -13.43 7.64 -8.35
N VAL A 179 -12.48 7.82 -7.42
CA VAL A 179 -12.67 8.53 -6.15
C VAL A 179 -12.61 10.05 -6.39
N ARG A 180 -13.79 10.66 -6.55
CA ARG A 180 -13.94 12.10 -6.89
C ARG A 180 -15.07 12.75 -6.09
N PRO A 181 -15.02 14.07 -5.84
CA PRO A 181 -16.12 14.82 -5.25
C PRO A 181 -17.43 14.63 -6.03
N GLY A 182 -18.56 14.55 -5.32
CA GLY A 182 -19.89 14.38 -5.92
C GLY A 182 -20.20 12.96 -6.43
N ARG A 183 -19.29 11.99 -6.30
CA ARG A 183 -19.58 10.56 -6.54
C ARG A 183 -19.64 9.79 -5.20
N PRO A 184 -20.62 8.90 -5.00
CA PRO A 184 -20.61 7.96 -3.87
C PRO A 184 -19.30 7.16 -3.81
N VAL A 185 -18.80 6.89 -2.60
CA VAL A 185 -17.56 6.12 -2.41
C VAL A 185 -17.79 4.67 -2.81
N GLU A 186 -18.99 4.15 -2.54
CA GLU A 186 -19.46 2.81 -2.86
C GLU A 186 -19.39 2.54 -4.38
N ASP A 187 -19.86 3.48 -5.20
CA ASP A 187 -19.77 3.41 -6.65
C ASP A 187 -18.32 3.40 -7.13
N ALA A 188 -17.46 4.23 -6.52
CA ALA A 188 -16.04 4.26 -6.85
C ALA A 188 -15.35 2.93 -6.49
N VAL A 189 -15.69 2.35 -5.34
CA VAL A 189 -15.19 1.04 -4.87
C VAL A 189 -15.65 -0.10 -5.78
N ALA A 190 -16.89 -0.06 -6.28
CA ALA A 190 -17.40 -1.05 -7.22
C ALA A 190 -16.62 -1.05 -8.54
N GLU A 191 -16.35 0.12 -9.12
CA GLU A 191 -15.53 0.26 -10.34
C GLU A 191 -14.10 -0.25 -10.14
N VAL A 192 -13.46 0.19 -9.04
CA VAL A 192 -12.09 -0.21 -8.68
C VAL A 192 -11.99 -1.73 -8.54
N THR A 193 -12.94 -2.34 -7.85
CA THR A 193 -13.04 -3.80 -7.72
C THR A 193 -13.23 -4.47 -9.08
N GLY A 194 -14.04 -3.88 -9.97
CA GLY A 194 -14.23 -4.33 -11.34
C GLY A 194 -12.96 -4.27 -12.19
N GLU A 195 -12.22 -3.16 -12.14
CA GLU A 195 -10.95 -2.98 -12.86
C GLU A 195 -9.91 -4.03 -12.43
N VAL A 196 -9.74 -4.20 -11.12
CA VAL A 196 -8.77 -5.16 -10.56
C VAL A 196 -9.16 -6.61 -10.87
N ARG A 197 -10.45 -6.96 -10.83
CA ARG A 197 -10.91 -8.31 -11.25
C ARG A 197 -10.67 -8.59 -12.73
N ARG A 198 -10.90 -7.60 -13.62
CA ARG A 198 -10.57 -7.74 -15.06
C ARG A 198 -9.07 -7.94 -15.28
N ALA A 199 -8.22 -7.22 -14.54
CA ALA A 199 -6.77 -7.41 -14.60
C ALA A 199 -6.32 -8.77 -14.02
N ALA A 200 -6.95 -9.23 -12.93
CA ALA A 200 -6.65 -10.52 -12.31
C ALA A 200 -6.98 -11.72 -13.22
N ALA A 201 -8.07 -11.65 -13.99
CA ALA A 201 -8.42 -12.69 -14.97
C ALA A 201 -7.35 -12.88 -16.06
N LEU A 202 -6.62 -11.82 -16.43
CA LEU A 202 -5.48 -11.91 -17.35
C LEU A 202 -4.25 -12.61 -16.73
N LEU A 203 -4.16 -12.68 -15.39
CA LEU A 203 -3.09 -13.43 -14.72
C LEU A 203 -3.40 -14.94 -14.70
N GLU A 204 -4.68 -15.32 -14.60
CA GLU A 204 -5.11 -16.72 -14.64
C GLU A 204 -5.02 -17.32 -16.05
N GLY A 205 -5.40 -16.55 -17.09
CA GLY A 205 -5.25 -16.95 -18.50
C GLY A 205 -3.86 -16.67 -19.12
N GLY A 206 -3.01 -15.93 -18.41
CA GLY A 206 -1.74 -15.41 -18.92
C GLY A 206 -1.91 -14.43 -20.10
N LEU A 207 -0.77 -14.03 -20.70
CA LEU A 207 -0.76 -13.07 -21.83
C LEU A 207 -1.45 -13.60 -23.10
N ALA A 208 -1.73 -14.91 -23.19
CA ALA A 208 -2.54 -15.49 -24.27
C ALA A 208 -4.00 -15.00 -24.26
N GLY A 209 -4.51 -14.53 -23.12
CA GLY A 209 -5.83 -13.90 -22.99
C GLY A 209 -5.86 -12.41 -23.37
N PHE A 210 -4.74 -11.81 -23.77
CA PHE A 210 -4.68 -10.39 -24.11
C PHE A 210 -5.30 -10.15 -25.51
N PRO A 211 -6.19 -9.15 -25.68
CA PRO A 211 -6.84 -8.90 -26.97
C PRO A 211 -5.81 -8.44 -28.01
N ALA A 212 -5.73 -9.16 -29.13
CA ALA A 212 -5.06 -8.67 -30.32
C ALA A 212 -5.87 -7.52 -30.93
N VAL A 213 -5.18 -6.47 -31.40
CA VAL A 213 -5.79 -5.46 -32.26
C VAL A 213 -5.85 -6.04 -33.68
N SER A 214 -7.06 -6.35 -34.12
CA SER A 214 -7.37 -6.73 -35.52
C SER A 214 -7.40 -5.53 -36.45
#